data_AF-V9E1U7-F1
#
_entry.id   AF-V9E1U7-F1
#
_cell.length_a   1.000
_cell.length_b   1.000
_cell.length_c   1.000
_cell.angle_alpha   90.00
_cell.angle_beta   90.00
_cell.angle_gamma   90.00
#
_symmetry.space_group_name_H-M   'P 1'
#
loop_
_entity.id
_entity.type
_entity.pdbx_description
1 polymer ?
#
loop_
_entity_poly.entity_id
_entity_poly.type
_entity_poly.pdbx_seq_one_letter_code
_entity_poly.pdbx_strand_id
1 'polypeptide(L)'
;MGILNCEIVIRQHRTEDLPQLWRCSRLECARMKRSATCPSSRRCTCSLNSDLSDIGGIYITPGGNFWIATPKTNSQKWLASWAFSLKTTRKESCDECP
;
A
#
# COMPACT_ATOMS: atom_id res chain seq x y z
N MET A 1 -14.47 -25.76 16.38
CA MET A 1 -14.07 -24.41 15.92
C MET A 1 -12.55 -24.35 15.92
N GLY A 2 -11.90 -24.55 14.78
CA GLY A 2 -10.44 -24.49 14.68
C GLY A 2 -10.02 -23.07 14.34
N ILE A 3 -9.32 -22.39 15.25
CA ILE A 3 -8.50 -21.25 14.86
C ILE A 3 -7.42 -21.83 13.96
N LEU A 4 -7.55 -21.62 12.64
CA LEU A 4 -6.48 -21.95 11.70
C LEU A 4 -5.27 -21.14 12.16
N ASN A 5 -4.26 -21.80 12.71
CA ASN A 5 -2.93 -21.23 12.94
C ASN A 5 -2.31 -20.94 11.56
N CYS A 6 -2.82 -19.90 10.90
CA CYS A 6 -2.25 -19.37 9.68
C CYS A 6 -1.00 -18.62 10.08
N GLU A 7 0.14 -19.30 10.04
CA GLU A 7 1.44 -18.68 10.19
C GLU A 7 1.55 -17.53 9.17
N ILE A 8 1.74 -16.31 9.67
CA ILE A 8 1.86 -15.11 8.84
C ILE A 8 3.33 -14.91 8.52
N VAL A 9 3.65 -14.80 7.23
CA VAL A 9 4.99 -14.47 6.76
C VAL A 9 4.98 -13.01 6.32
N ILE A 10 5.90 -12.24 6.90
CA ILE A 10 6.19 -10.87 6.49
C ILE A 10 7.41 -10.91 5.58
N ARG A 11 7.31 -10.32 4.40
CA ARG A 11 8.43 -10.20 3.46
C ARG A 11 8.38 -8.87 2.73
N GLN A 12 9.51 -8.47 2.18
CA GLN A 12 9.59 -7.32 1.29
C GLN A 12 8.75 -7.57 0.02
N HIS A 13 8.16 -6.49 -0.50
CA HIS A 13 7.40 -6.48 -1.75
C HIS A 13 8.24 -6.97 -2.92
N ARG A 14 7.59 -7.71 -3.82
CA ARG A 14 8.12 -8.06 -5.14
C ARG A 14 7.14 -7.62 -6.21
N THR A 15 7.65 -7.35 -7.41
CA THR A 15 6.85 -6.82 -8.52
C THR A 15 5.67 -7.73 -8.88
N GLU A 16 5.78 -9.05 -8.66
CA GLU A 16 4.71 -10.02 -8.92
C GLU A 16 3.51 -9.86 -7.97
N ASP A 17 3.66 -9.16 -6.85
CA ASP A 17 2.60 -8.93 -5.88
C ASP A 17 1.65 -7.79 -6.32
N LEU A 18 2.05 -6.97 -7.30
CA LEU A 18 1.30 -5.79 -7.75
C LEU A 18 -0.15 -6.09 -8.14
N PRO A 19 -0.47 -7.12 -8.96
CA PRO A 19 -1.85 -7.40 -9.35
C PRO A 19 -2.75 -7.71 -8.14
N GLN A 20 -2.21 -8.39 -7.13
CA GLN A 20 -2.96 -8.73 -5.91
C GLN A 20 -3.13 -7.52 -5.00
N LEU A 21 -2.07 -6.74 -4.81
CA LEU A 21 -2.11 -5.46 -4.09
C LEU A 21 -3.18 -4.54 -4.69
N TRP A 22 -3.22 -4.42 -6.02
CA TRP A 22 -4.22 -3.60 -6.71
C TRP A 22 -5.64 -4.12 -6.50
N ARG A 23 -5.84 -5.44 -6.61
CA ARG A 23 -7.14 -6.07 -6.38
C ARG A 23 -7.62 -5.84 -4.95
N CYS A 24 -6.76 -6.06 -3.96
CA CYS A 24 -7.11 -5.92 -2.55
C CYS A 24 -7.32 -4.47 -2.14
N SER A 25 -6.48 -3.55 -2.62
CA SER A 25 -6.67 -2.11 -2.43
C SER A 25 -8.04 -1.66 -2.97
N ARG A 26 -8.42 -2.12 -4.17
CA ARG A 26 -9.75 -1.83 -4.75
C ARG A 26 -10.90 -2.38 -3.90
N LEU A 27 -10.75 -3.58 -3.33
CA LEU A 27 -11.77 -4.20 -2.46
C LEU A 27 -11.92 -3.43 -1.14
N GLU A 28 -10.82 -3.10 -0.46
CA GLU A 28 -10.84 -2.31 0.78
C GLU A 28 -11.45 -0.94 0.55
N CYS A 29 -11.15 -0.32 -0.58
CA CYS A 29 -11.70 0.96 -0.97
C CYS A 29 -13.19 0.90 -1.31
N ALA A 30 -13.65 -0.18 -1.95
CA ALA A 30 -15.08 -0.41 -2.14
C ALA A 30 -15.78 -0.62 -0.79
N ARG A 31 -15.15 -1.32 0.17
CA ARG A 31 -15.68 -1.53 1.52
C ARG A 31 -15.76 -0.23 2.32
N MET A 32 -14.70 0.59 2.27
CA MET A 32 -14.65 1.91 2.92
C MET A 32 -15.70 2.87 2.34
N LYS A 33 -15.95 2.84 1.02
CA LYS A 33 -17.05 3.63 0.42
C LYS A 33 -18.44 3.17 0.83
N ARG A 34 -18.60 1.89 1.21
CA ARG A 34 -19.88 1.32 1.68
C ARG A 34 -20.10 1.55 3.16
N SER A 35 -19.07 1.79 3.96
CA SER A 35 -19.24 2.23 5.33
C SER A 35 -19.42 3.75 5.36
N ALA A 36 -20.37 4.25 6.14
CA ALA A 36 -20.61 5.70 6.32
C ALA A 36 -19.48 6.41 7.09
N THR A 37 -18.28 5.81 7.15
CA THR A 37 -17.13 6.20 7.96
C THR A 37 -16.17 7.12 7.20
N CYS A 38 -16.53 7.61 6.02
CA CYS A 38 -15.79 8.66 5.33
C CYS A 38 -16.43 10.01 5.65
N PRO A 39 -15.94 10.76 6.65
CA PRO A 39 -16.45 12.09 6.96
C PRO A 39 -15.73 13.06 6.02
N SER A 40 -16.14 13.08 4.75
CA SER A 40 -16.06 14.24 3.85
C SER A 40 -16.25 13.80 2.41
N SER A 41 -17.20 14.45 1.78
CA SER A 41 -17.72 14.28 0.44
C SER A 41 -16.74 14.65 -0.69
N ARG A 42 -15.40 14.55 -0.52
CA ARG A 42 -14.47 15.04 -1.55
C ARG A 42 -13.18 14.28 -1.86
N ARG A 43 -12.77 13.19 -1.19
CA ARG A 43 -11.46 12.57 -1.57
C ARG A 43 -11.12 11.16 -1.07
N CYS A 44 -12.08 10.26 -0.93
CA CYS A 44 -11.73 8.82 -0.94
C CYS A 44 -11.51 8.34 -2.39
N THR A 45 -10.62 9.04 -3.11
CA THR A 45 -9.95 8.49 -4.28
C THR A 45 -8.93 7.52 -3.74
N CYS A 46 -9.39 6.29 -3.51
CA CYS A 46 -8.50 5.15 -3.57
C CYS A 46 -7.98 5.01 -5.00
N SER A 47 -7.10 5.93 -5.39
CA SER A 47 -6.53 5.93 -6.71
C SER A 47 -5.41 4.93 -6.67
N LEU A 48 -5.54 3.87 -7.47
CA LEU A 48 -4.40 3.03 -7.83
C LEU A 48 -3.29 3.83 -8.55
N ASN A 49 -3.58 5.09 -8.93
CA ASN A 49 -2.63 6.09 -9.41
C ASN A 49 -1.87 6.83 -8.29
N SER A 50 -1.92 6.34 -7.05
CA SER A 50 -1.14 6.89 -5.95
C SER A 50 0.25 6.25 -5.88
N ASP A 51 0.89 6.41 -4.73
CA ASP A 51 2.11 5.74 -4.30
C ASP A 51 2.23 4.23 -4.59
N LEU A 52 1.12 3.51 -4.72
CA LEU A 52 1.10 2.08 -5.04
C LEU A 52 1.35 1.76 -6.53
N SER A 53 1.32 2.75 -7.41
CA SER A 53 1.66 2.59 -8.84
C SER A 53 3.17 2.54 -9.08
N ASP A 54 3.97 3.14 -8.20
CA ASP A 54 5.43 3.18 -8.27
C ASP A 54 6.06 2.95 -6.89
N ILE A 55 5.87 1.73 -6.35
CA ILE A 55 6.46 1.36 -5.06
C ILE A 55 7.99 1.46 -5.10
N GLY A 56 8.58 1.12 -6.25
CA GLY A 56 10.03 1.22 -6.48
C GLY A 56 10.52 2.64 -6.28
N GLY A 57 10.02 3.61 -7.03
CA GLY A 57 10.45 5.01 -6.96
C GLY A 57 10.10 5.70 -5.65
N ILE A 58 8.98 5.35 -5.02
CA ILE A 58 8.45 6.10 -3.87
C ILE A 58 8.93 5.54 -2.53
N TYR A 59 9.12 4.22 -2.44
CA TYR A 59 9.49 3.55 -1.19
C TYR A 59 10.88 2.94 -1.24
N ILE A 60 11.28 2.29 -2.33
CA ILE A 60 12.56 1.55 -2.37
C ILE A 60 13.73 2.47 -2.73
N THR A 61 13.63 3.24 -3.83
CA THR A 61 14.69 4.14 -4.32
C THR A 61 15.14 5.18 -3.30
N PRO A 62 14.27 5.78 -2.47
CA PRO A 62 14.70 6.71 -1.42
C PRO A 62 15.43 6.04 -0.24
N GLY A 63 15.57 4.70 -0.25
CA GLY A 63 16.14 3.91 0.84
C GLY A 63 15.11 3.46 1.89
N GLY A 64 13.82 3.64 1.62
CA GLY A 64 12.75 3.11 2.43
C GLY A 64 12.46 1.63 2.13
N ASN A 65 11.28 1.17 2.50
CA ASN A 65 10.87 -0.22 2.30
C ASN A 65 9.35 -0.38 2.18
N PHE A 66 8.94 -1.45 1.53
CA PHE A 66 7.55 -1.87 1.46
C PHE A 66 7.46 -3.36 1.82
N TRP A 67 6.65 -3.69 2.82
CA TRP A 67 6.45 -5.05 3.29
C TRP A 67 5.01 -5.50 3.08
N ILE A 68 4.86 -6.79 2.84
CA ILE A 68 3.58 -7.47 2.73
C ILE A 68 3.49 -8.60 3.74
N ALA A 69 2.29 -8.83 4.26
CA ALA A 69 1.96 -9.98 5.09
C ALA A 69 1.04 -10.93 4.30
N THR A 70 1.45 -12.19 4.24
CA THR A 70 0.70 -13.26 3.59
C THR A 70 0.68 -14.52 4.47
N PRO A 71 -0.37 -15.35 4.44
CA PRO A 71 -0.33 -16.67 5.05
C PRO A 71 0.76 -17.51 4.41
N LYS A 72 1.52 -18.24 5.22
CA LYS A 72 2.53 -19.19 4.73
C LYS A 72 1.94 -20.25 3.80
N THR A 73 0.73 -20.69 4.10
CA THR A 73 -0.01 -21.70 3.34
C THR A 73 -0.57 -21.18 2.02
N ASN A 74 -0.67 -19.87 1.85
CA ASN A 74 -1.14 -19.25 0.61
C ASN A 74 -0.51 -17.86 0.46
N SER A 75 0.69 -17.81 -0.11
CA SER A 75 1.43 -16.58 -0.37
C SER A 75 0.77 -15.66 -1.40
N GLN A 76 -0.31 -16.12 -2.05
CA GLN A 76 -1.14 -15.35 -2.98
C GLN A 76 -2.35 -14.70 -2.29
N LYS A 77 -2.52 -14.94 -0.98
CA LYS A 77 -3.55 -14.28 -0.17
C LYS A 77 -2.92 -13.11 0.57
N TRP A 78 -3.17 -11.91 0.08
CA TRP A 78 -2.74 -10.69 0.76
C TRP A 78 -3.58 -10.42 2.02
N LEU A 79 -2.93 -10.14 3.14
CA LEU A 79 -3.59 -9.78 4.40
C LEU A 79 -3.45 -8.28 4.71
N ALA A 80 -2.24 -7.77 4.58
CA ALA A 80 -1.91 -6.38 4.89
C ALA A 80 -0.58 -5.97 4.25
N SER A 81 -0.35 -4.66 4.15
CA SER A 81 0.91 -4.06 3.73
C SER A 81 1.31 -2.89 4.61
N TRP A 82 2.61 -2.64 4.71
CA TRP A 82 3.18 -1.45 5.35
C TRP A 82 4.26 -0.87 4.46
N ALA A 83 4.32 0.45 4.41
CA ALA A 83 5.28 1.19 3.62
C ALA A 83 5.98 2.22 4.50
N PHE A 84 7.28 2.35 4.31
CA PHE A 84 8.12 3.36 4.93
C PHE A 84 8.92 4.05 3.83
N SER A 85 8.78 5.36 3.70
CA SER A 85 9.56 6.17 2.77
C SER A 85 10.48 7.09 3.55
N LEU A 86 11.77 7.04 3.22
CA LEU A 86 12.71 8.06 3.68
C LEU A 86 12.49 9.31 2.82
N LYS A 87 11.95 10.37 3.42
CA LYS A 87 11.96 11.67 2.76
C LYS A 87 13.37 12.22 2.80
N THR A 88 14.06 12.22 1.67
CA THR A 88 15.23 13.09 1.50
C THR A 88 14.73 14.52 1.56
N THR A 89 15.08 15.26 2.62
CA THR A 89 14.91 16.71 2.68
C THR A 89 15.78 17.35 1.60
N ARG A 90 15.28 17.43 0.36
CA ARG A 90 15.67 18.57 -0.47
C ARG A 90 14.90 19.75 0.10
N LYS A 91 15.63 20.81 0.52
CA LYS A 91 15.05 22.15 0.54
C LYS A 91 14.45 22.34 -0.86
N GLU A 92 13.14 22.33 -0.97
CA GLU A 92 12.51 23.06 -2.06
C GLU A 92 12.87 24.52 -1.77
N SER A 93 13.91 25.05 -2.42
CA SER A 93 14.03 26.49 -2.51
C SER A 93 12.84 26.92 -3.36
N CYS A 94 12.00 27.79 -2.79
CA CYS A 94 10.97 28.49 -3.52
C CYS A 94 11.66 29.46 -4.49
N ASP A 95 12.22 28.95 -5.57
CA ASP A 95 12.70 29.79 -6.66
C ASP A 95 11.76 29.63 -7.85
N GLU A 96 11.09 30.75 -8.12
CA GLU A 96 10.50 31.18 -9.38
C GLU A 96 9.12 30.61 -9.75
N CYS A 97 8.08 31.32 -9.29
CA CYS A 97 6.89 31.57 -10.11
C CYS A 97 7.25 32.53 -11.26
N PRO A 98 6.97 32.20 -12.52
CA PRO A 98 6.63 33.21 -13.52
C PRO A 98 5.21 33.76 -13.32
#